data_AF-A0A0C3C4K6-F1
#
_entry.id   AF-A0A0C3C4K6-F1
#
_cell.length_a   1.000
_cell.length_b   1.000
_cell.length_c   1.000
_cell.angle_alpha   90.00
_cell.angle_beta   90.00
_cell.angle_gamma   90.00
#
_symmetry.space_group_name_H-M   'P 1'
#
loop_
_entity.id
_entity.type
_entity.pdbx_description
1 polymer ?
#
loop_
_entity_poly.entity_id
_entity_poly.type
_entity_poly.pdbx_seq_one_letter_code
_entity_poly.pdbx_strand_id
1 'polypeptide(L)'
;MPWQGDSVINILAIYAPNTPQENAAFWSELSDKWEPGGLPIPDVMLGDFNMVEEAIDRLPPHRDNAQATSKLTNFKQMHTLQDGWRRCNTTELAFSFTQDATQSRSRIDHICLEPHL
;
A
#
# COMPACT_ATOMS: atom_id res chain seq x y z
N MET A 1 -0.45 4.83 18.92
CA MET A 1 -0.79 3.89 20.02
C MET A 1 0.43 3.73 20.91
N PRO A 2 0.29 3.64 22.25
CA PRO A 2 1.43 3.32 23.11
C PRO A 2 2.10 2.02 22.66
N TRP A 3 3.43 2.02 22.64
CA TRP A 3 4.30 0.91 22.31
C TRP A 3 5.24 0.64 23.51
N GLN A 4 6.37 -0.04 23.29
CA GLN A 4 7.32 -0.37 24.35
C GLN A 4 7.75 0.89 25.13
N GLY A 5 7.48 0.89 26.44
CA GLY A 5 7.75 2.04 27.30
C GLY A 5 6.90 3.26 26.90
N ASP A 6 7.58 4.37 26.63
CA ASP A 6 6.94 5.64 26.23
C ASP A 6 6.89 5.85 24.71
N SER A 7 7.33 4.85 23.91
CA SER A 7 7.26 4.93 22.46
C SER A 7 5.82 4.89 21.96
N VAL A 8 5.57 5.51 20.80
CA VAL A 8 4.26 5.49 20.13
C VAL A 8 4.44 4.89 18.74
N ILE A 9 3.54 4.00 18.34
CA ILE A 9 3.42 3.49 16.97
C ILE A 9 2.21 4.12 16.27
N ASN A 10 2.42 4.68 15.09
CA ASN A 10 1.42 5.29 14.23
C ASN A 10 1.05 4.32 13.11
N ILE A 11 -0.21 3.87 13.11
CA ILE A 11 -0.73 2.97 12.10
C ILE A 11 -1.73 3.72 11.23
N LEU A 12 -1.47 3.76 9.92
CA LEU A 12 -2.37 4.28 8.90
C LEU A 12 -3.14 3.13 8.25
N ALA A 13 -4.44 3.07 8.50
CA ALA A 13 -5.35 2.13 7.84
C ALA A 13 -5.89 2.72 6.54
N ILE A 14 -5.82 1.95 5.45
CA ILE A 14 -6.23 2.37 4.11
C ILE A 14 -7.39 1.50 3.60
N TYR A 15 -8.35 2.16 2.96
CA TYR A 15 -9.29 1.53 2.03
C TYR A 15 -9.37 2.42 0.78
N ALA A 16 -8.66 2.02 -0.27
CA ALA A 16 -8.50 2.85 -1.46
C ALA A 16 -9.59 2.58 -2.52
N PRO A 17 -9.89 3.54 -3.42
CA PRO A 17 -10.86 3.35 -4.50
C PRO A 17 -10.47 2.26 -5.50
N ASN A 18 -11.49 1.68 -6.15
CA ASN A 18 -11.33 0.61 -7.14
C ASN A 18 -10.91 1.11 -8.53
N THR A 19 -11.35 2.30 -8.94
CA THR A 19 -11.05 2.78 -10.29
C THR A 19 -9.62 3.35 -10.33
N PRO A 20 -8.84 3.08 -11.40
CA PRO A 20 -7.45 3.56 -11.47
C PRO A 20 -7.27 5.07 -11.29
N GLN A 21 -8.21 5.85 -11.82
CA GLN A 21 -8.19 7.31 -11.75
C GLN A 21 -8.46 7.82 -10.33
N GLU A 22 -9.49 7.30 -9.66
CA GLU A 22 -9.80 7.67 -8.28
C GLU A 22 -8.70 7.19 -7.32
N ASN A 23 -8.13 6.01 -7.58
CA ASN A 23 -7.03 5.48 -6.79
C ASN A 23 -5.77 6.37 -6.89
N ALA A 24 -5.41 6.79 -8.12
CA ALA A 24 -4.32 7.74 -8.31
C ALA A 24 -4.58 9.11 -7.62
N ALA A 25 -5.81 9.60 -7.69
CA ALA A 25 -6.22 10.84 -7.02
C ALA A 25 -6.14 10.70 -5.50
N PHE A 26 -6.61 9.58 -4.94
CA PHE A 26 -6.58 9.28 -3.51
C PHE A 26 -5.16 9.37 -2.92
N TRP A 27 -4.16 8.76 -3.56
CA TRP A 27 -2.77 8.85 -3.08
C TRP A 27 -2.18 10.25 -3.19
N SER A 28 -2.57 11.01 -4.22
CA SER A 28 -2.17 12.42 -4.37
C SER A 28 -2.78 13.26 -3.24
N GLU A 29 -4.07 13.11 -2.96
CA GLU A 29 -4.76 13.83 -1.90
C GLU A 29 -4.24 13.47 -0.51
N LEU A 30 -3.83 12.21 -0.28
CA LEU A 30 -3.14 11.84 0.95
C LEU A 30 -1.80 12.58 1.05
N SER A 31 -0.98 12.57 0.00
CA SER A 31 0.29 13.32 -0.02
C SER A 31 0.06 14.80 0.31
N ASP A 32 -0.94 15.43 -0.33
CA ASP A 32 -1.30 16.84 -0.14
C ASP A 32 -1.76 17.14 1.30
N LYS A 33 -2.35 16.18 2.01
CA LYS A 33 -2.73 16.33 3.43
C LYS A 33 -1.54 16.29 4.38
N TRP A 34 -0.46 15.58 4.03
CA TRP A 34 0.75 15.52 4.84
C TRP A 34 1.73 16.67 4.54
N GLU A 35 1.67 17.28 3.35
CA GLU A 35 2.52 18.42 2.95
C GLU A 35 2.55 19.60 3.96
N PRO A 36 1.41 20.08 4.50
CA PRO A 36 1.41 21.14 5.51
C PRO A 36 2.09 20.76 6.84
N GLY A 37 2.35 19.47 7.06
CA GLY A 37 2.81 18.92 8.33
C GLY A 37 1.71 18.80 9.37
N GLY A 38 2.06 18.24 10.53
CA GLY A 38 1.16 18.12 11.69
C GLY A 38 0.32 16.85 11.76
N LEU A 39 0.33 16.03 10.70
CA LEU A 39 -0.17 14.65 10.78
C LEU A 39 0.92 13.71 11.33
N PRO A 40 0.56 12.68 12.10
CA PRO A 40 1.51 11.64 12.51
C PRO A 40 2.16 10.99 11.29
N ILE A 41 3.47 10.76 11.37
CA ILE A 41 4.20 9.99 10.35
C ILE A 41 3.86 8.51 10.56
N PRO A 42 3.34 7.80 9.56
CA PRO A 42 3.00 6.39 9.71
C PRO A 42 4.25 5.53 9.84
N ASP A 43 4.31 4.73 10.90
CA ASP A 43 5.28 3.64 11.09
C ASP A 43 4.85 2.38 10.32
N VAL A 44 3.53 2.20 10.24
CA VAL A 44 2.86 1.11 9.53
C VAL A 44 1.75 1.70 8.68
N MET A 45 1.66 1.28 7.42
CA MET A 45 0.52 1.54 6.55
C MET A 45 -0.02 0.20 6.05
N LEU A 46 -1.30 -0.08 6.29
CA LEU A 46 -1.89 -1.35 5.89
C LEU A 46 -3.35 -1.21 5.47
N GLY A 47 -3.83 -2.21 4.73
CA GLY A 47 -5.23 -2.31 4.33
C GLY A 47 -5.38 -2.69 2.87
N ASP A 48 -6.59 -2.47 2.34
CA ASP A 48 -6.94 -2.78 0.96
C ASP A 48 -6.67 -1.56 0.07
N PHE A 49 -5.68 -1.71 -0.81
CA PHE A 49 -5.27 -0.64 -1.73
C PHE A 49 -5.99 -0.74 -3.07
N ASN A 50 -6.80 -1.78 -3.30
CA ASN A 50 -7.50 -2.04 -4.55
C ASN A 50 -6.61 -2.01 -5.80
N MET A 51 -5.32 -2.33 -5.64
CA MET A 51 -4.34 -2.34 -6.72
C MET A 51 -3.13 -3.23 -6.39
N VAL A 52 -2.38 -3.61 -7.42
CA VAL A 52 -1.07 -4.27 -7.31
C VAL A 52 0.04 -3.39 -7.90
N GLU A 53 1.21 -3.37 -7.27
CA GLU A 53 2.37 -2.65 -7.80
C GLU A 53 3.20 -3.53 -8.75
N GLU A 54 3.42 -4.80 -8.37
CA GLU A 54 4.27 -5.72 -9.11
C GLU A 54 3.47 -6.84 -9.78
N ALA A 55 3.94 -7.30 -10.94
CA ALA A 55 3.24 -8.31 -11.73
C ALA A 55 3.08 -9.67 -11.01
N ILE A 56 3.99 -9.98 -10.07
CA ILE A 56 3.94 -11.20 -9.25
C ILE A 56 2.71 -11.25 -8.32
N ASP A 57 2.14 -10.10 -8.00
CA ASP A 57 0.98 -9.97 -7.12
C ASP A 57 -0.35 -10.20 -7.85
N ARG A 58 -0.32 -10.58 -9.13
CA ARG A 58 -1.52 -10.79 -9.94
C ARG A 58 -1.43 -12.04 -10.81
N LEU A 59 -2.58 -12.67 -11.03
CA LEU A 59 -2.77 -13.80 -11.94
C LEU A 59 -3.97 -13.52 -12.86
N PRO A 60 -3.81 -13.39 -14.19
CA PRO A 60 -2.55 -13.46 -14.94
C PRO A 60 -1.58 -12.30 -14.61
N PRO A 61 -0.25 -12.51 -14.68
CA PRO A 61 0.73 -11.51 -14.27
C PRO A 61 0.71 -10.26 -15.15
N HIS A 62 0.42 -9.12 -14.55
CA HIS A 62 0.65 -7.79 -15.11
C HIS A 62 0.63 -6.75 -13.98
N ARG A 63 1.25 -5.59 -14.23
CA ARG A 63 1.15 -4.43 -13.32
C ARG A 63 -0.19 -3.74 -13.50
N ASP A 64 -0.65 -3.02 -12.48
CA ASP A 64 -1.80 -2.12 -12.62
C ASP A 64 -1.40 -0.79 -13.26
N ASN A 65 -2.34 0.14 -13.28
CA ASN A 65 -2.19 1.45 -13.90
C ASN A 65 -0.95 2.19 -13.35
N ALA A 66 -0.06 2.57 -14.27
CA ALA A 66 1.22 3.20 -13.94
C ALA A 66 1.10 4.51 -13.15
N GLN A 67 0.00 5.26 -13.34
CA GLN A 67 -0.24 6.51 -12.61
C GLN A 67 -0.57 6.21 -11.14
N ALA A 68 -1.49 5.27 -10.89
CA ALA A 68 -1.83 4.84 -9.53
C ALA A 68 -0.60 4.28 -8.80
N THR A 69 0.16 3.37 -9.45
CA THR A 69 1.36 2.76 -8.84
C THR A 69 2.44 3.80 -8.56
N SER A 70 2.63 4.79 -9.44
CA SER A 70 3.57 5.89 -9.21
C SER A 70 3.15 6.77 -8.04
N LYS A 71 1.86 7.07 -7.87
CA LYS A 71 1.38 7.89 -6.75
C LYS A 71 1.51 7.18 -5.41
N LEU A 72 1.20 5.89 -5.34
CA LEU A 72 1.48 5.06 -4.17
C LEU A 72 2.99 5.00 -3.87
N THR A 73 3.83 4.82 -4.89
CA THR A 73 5.29 4.81 -4.73
C THR A 73 5.79 6.12 -4.10
N ASN A 74 5.30 7.26 -4.58
CA ASN A 74 5.67 8.56 -4.03
C ASN A 74 5.22 8.71 -2.57
N PHE A 75 3.99 8.28 -2.24
CA PHE A 75 3.49 8.34 -0.86
C PHE A 75 4.31 7.45 0.09
N LYS A 76 4.66 6.23 -0.35
CA LYS A 76 5.57 5.35 0.41
C LYS A 76 6.95 5.99 0.60
N GLN A 77 7.51 6.59 -0.44
CA GLN A 77 8.82 7.27 -0.37
C GLN A 77 8.79 8.47 0.59
N MET A 78 7.73 9.28 0.57
CA MET A 78 7.53 10.39 1.50
C MET A 78 7.61 9.95 2.97
N HIS A 79 7.17 8.72 3.27
CA HIS A 79 7.15 8.16 4.62
C HIS A 79 8.18 7.04 4.84
N THR A 80 9.12 6.84 3.92
CA THR A 80 10.14 5.77 4.00
C THR A 80 9.54 4.35 4.18
N LEU A 81 8.33 4.11 3.68
CA LEU A 81 7.64 2.83 3.83
C LEU A 81 8.03 1.82 2.74
N GLN A 82 8.09 0.54 3.08
CA GLN A 82 8.33 -0.57 2.15
C GLN A 82 7.28 -1.67 2.32
N ASP A 83 6.95 -2.40 1.25
CA ASP A 83 6.08 -3.58 1.35
C ASP A 83 6.77 -4.68 2.18
N GLY A 84 6.31 -4.83 3.43
CA GLY A 84 6.87 -5.78 4.38
C GLY A 84 6.58 -7.22 4.00
N TRP A 85 5.41 -7.50 3.42
CA TRP A 85 5.07 -8.84 2.95
C TRP A 85 5.99 -9.28 1.81
N ARG A 86 6.16 -8.43 0.79
CA ARG A 86 7.02 -8.76 -0.36
C ARG A 86 8.50 -8.83 0.02
N ARG A 87 8.95 -8.04 1.01
CA ARG A 87 10.31 -8.15 1.56
C ARG A 87 10.56 -9.53 2.19
N CYS A 88 9.61 -10.05 2.97
CA CYS A 88 9.74 -11.35 3.63
C CYS A 88 9.49 -12.54 2.69
N ASN A 89 8.64 -12.36 1.67
CA ASN A 89 8.17 -13.43 0.79
C ASN A 89 8.45 -13.09 -0.68
N THR A 90 9.71 -12.83 -1.03
CA THR A 90 10.12 -12.22 -2.31
C THR A 90 9.56 -12.92 -3.54
N THR A 91 9.53 -14.25 -3.55
CA THR A 91 9.09 -15.06 -4.70
C THR A 91 7.74 -15.73 -4.50
N GLU A 92 7.05 -15.48 -3.39
CA GLU A 92 5.79 -16.17 -3.09
C GLU A 92 4.63 -15.62 -3.92
N LEU A 93 3.81 -16.54 -4.42
CA LEU A 93 2.54 -16.28 -5.10
C LEU A 93 1.40 -16.45 -4.10
N ALA A 94 1.11 -15.38 -3.36
CA ALA A 94 -0.03 -15.31 -2.45
C ALA A 94 -0.96 -14.19 -2.92
N PHE A 95 -2.27 -14.45 -2.86
CA PHE A 95 -3.31 -13.52 -3.31
C PHE A 95 -4.33 -13.31 -2.19
N SER A 96 -4.89 -12.11 -2.11
CA SER A 96 -5.88 -11.74 -1.10
C SER A 96 -7.29 -11.57 -1.66
N PHE A 97 -7.41 -11.43 -2.99
CA PHE A 97 -8.67 -11.28 -3.70
C PHE A 97 -8.76 -12.20 -4.92
N THR A 98 -9.96 -12.71 -5.19
CA THR A 98 -10.30 -13.47 -6.40
C THR A 98 -11.51 -12.82 -7.06
N GLN A 99 -11.39 -12.49 -8.35
CA GLN A 99 -12.50 -12.02 -9.17
C GLN A 99 -13.24 -13.22 -9.76
N ASP A 100 -14.46 -13.46 -9.30
CA ASP A 100 -15.19 -14.69 -9.64
C ASP A 100 -15.47 -14.85 -11.15
N ALA A 101 -15.76 -13.74 -11.84
CA ALA A 101 -16.12 -13.78 -13.26
C ALA A 101 -14.96 -14.21 -14.18
N THR A 102 -13.73 -13.78 -13.86
CA THR A 102 -12.53 -14.02 -14.67
C THR A 102 -11.60 -15.07 -14.06
N GLN A 103 -11.85 -15.44 -12.81
CA GLN A 103 -10.95 -16.22 -11.95
C GLN A 103 -9.57 -15.57 -11.78
N SER A 104 -9.43 -14.28 -12.08
CA SER A 104 -8.19 -13.55 -11.84
C SER A 104 -7.97 -13.35 -10.35
N ARG A 105 -6.72 -13.39 -9.91
CA ARG A 105 -6.35 -13.24 -8.50
C ARG A 105 -5.38 -12.09 -8.32
N SER A 106 -5.45 -11.42 -7.18
CA SER A 106 -4.58 -10.29 -6.87
C SER A 106 -4.30 -10.20 -5.37
N ARG A 107 -3.11 -9.72 -4.99
CA ARG A 107 -2.79 -9.30 -3.63
C ARG A 107 -2.99 -7.79 -3.51
N ILE A 108 -4.20 -7.40 -3.15
CA ILE A 108 -4.61 -5.99 -3.00
C ILE A 108 -4.57 -5.53 -1.54
N ASP A 109 -4.43 -6.46 -0.60
CA ASP A 109 -4.16 -6.17 0.79
C ASP A 109 -2.65 -6.06 1.00
N HIS A 110 -2.21 -4.91 1.51
CA HIS A 110 -0.81 -4.58 1.70
C HIS A 110 -0.50 -4.31 3.16
N ILE A 111 0.74 -4.62 3.56
CA ILE A 111 1.32 -4.22 4.84
C ILE A 111 2.66 -3.57 4.51
N CYS A 112 2.73 -2.25 4.67
CA CYS A 112 3.93 -1.46 4.48
C CYS A 112 4.49 -1.02 5.84
N LEU A 113 5.80 -1.13 5.99
CA LEU A 113 6.52 -0.89 7.25
C LEU A 113 7.67 0.08 7.01
N GLU A 114 7.97 0.90 8.01
CA GLU A 114 9.25 1.61 8.10
C GLU A 114 10.38 0.57 8.30
N PRO A 115 11.50 0.61 7.54
CA PRO A 115 12.50 -0.47 7.52
C PRO A 115 13.22 -0.76 8.84
N HIS A 116 13.15 0.15 9.80
CA HIS A 116 13.85 0.10 11.08
C HIS A 116 12.92 -0.15 12.27
N LEU A 117 11.63 -0.39 12.02
CA LEU A 117 10.66 -0.84 13.02
C LEU A 117 10.97 -2.23 13.57
#